data_AF-A0A1M2W5G8-F1
#
_entry.id   AF-A0A1M2W5G8-F1
#
_cell.length_a   1.000
_cell.length_b   1.000
_cell.length_c   1.000
_cell.angle_alpha   90.00
_cell.angle_beta   90.00
_cell.angle_gamma   90.00
#
_symmetry.space_group_name_H-M   'P 1'
#
loop_
_entity.id
_entity.type
_entity.pdbx_description
1 polymer ?
#
loop_
_entity_poly.entity_id
_entity_poly.type
_entity_poly.pdbx_seq_one_letter_code
_entity_poly.pdbx_strand_id
1 'polypeptide(L)'
;MSTSSYKYERLATSPTAPTSDLKRRTSHDEPTSDIHELHRRLEADPRFNPPTPSAWKRVALILFLLFVFWFGFKLRTSVSPGAAPKVIHASRYSRDHKFRPAASPIITERLKDGRTRVRGAAPTAR
;
A
#
# COMPACT_ATOMS: atom_id res chain seq x y z
N MET A 1 18.34 7.58 -61.25
CA MET A 1 18.15 8.16 -59.91
C MET A 1 17.22 9.35 -60.07
N SER A 2 15.97 9.25 -59.60
CA SER A 2 14.94 10.29 -59.80
C SER A 2 14.94 11.24 -58.60
N THR A 3 15.27 12.51 -58.80
CA THR A 3 15.22 13.54 -57.75
C THR A 3 13.84 14.18 -57.76
N SER A 4 13.04 13.91 -56.73
CA SER A 4 11.76 14.59 -56.50
C SER A 4 12.02 16.05 -56.14
N SER A 5 11.67 16.96 -57.05
CA SER A 5 11.70 18.40 -56.82
C SER A 5 10.46 18.81 -56.04
N TYR A 6 10.59 18.91 -54.72
CA TYR A 6 9.54 19.47 -53.89
C TYR A 6 9.50 21.00 -54.09
N LYS A 7 8.42 21.47 -54.70
CA LYS A 7 8.15 22.90 -54.87
C LYS A 7 7.52 23.42 -53.58
N TYR A 8 8.34 23.97 -52.70
CA TYR A 8 7.85 24.67 -51.52
C TYR A 8 7.38 26.06 -51.92
N GLU A 9 6.07 26.28 -51.90
CA GLU A 9 5.49 27.60 -52.05
C GLU A 9 5.58 28.30 -50.69
N ARG A 10 6.54 29.23 -50.54
CA ARG A 10 6.59 30.08 -49.34
C ARG A 10 5.34 30.95 -49.35
N LEU A 11 4.48 30.75 -48.35
CA LEU A 11 3.34 31.65 -48.12
C LEU A 11 3.88 33.08 -48.02
N ALA A 12 3.29 33.99 -48.80
CA ALA A 12 3.62 35.40 -48.75
C ALA A 12 3.36 35.90 -47.32
N THR A 13 4.43 36.26 -46.60
CA THR A 13 4.31 37.04 -45.37
C THR A 13 3.98 38.48 -45.76
N SER A 14 2.75 38.67 -46.23
CA SER A 14 2.20 40.01 -46.43
C SER A 14 2.13 40.68 -45.06
N PRO A 15 2.61 41.93 -44.91
CA PRO A 15 2.56 42.68 -43.66
C PRO A 15 1.13 43.06 -43.24
N THR A 16 0.13 42.66 -44.02
CA THR A 16 -1.29 43.00 -43.85
C THR A 16 -2.13 41.75 -43.55
N ALA A 17 -1.71 40.92 -42.61
CA ALA A 17 -2.59 39.90 -42.02
C ALA A 17 -3.58 40.59 -41.05
N PRO A 18 -4.87 40.20 -41.02
CA PRO A 18 -5.86 40.82 -40.15
C PRO A 18 -5.44 40.68 -38.69
N THR A 19 -5.48 41.80 -37.97
CA THR A 19 -5.06 42.00 -36.58
C THR A 19 -5.82 41.15 -35.55
N SER A 20 -6.76 40.30 -35.97
CA SER A 20 -7.53 39.42 -35.09
C SER A 20 -6.69 38.30 -34.46
N ASP A 21 -5.60 37.86 -35.09
CA ASP A 21 -4.75 36.78 -34.56
C ASP A 21 -3.70 37.26 -33.54
N LEU A 22 -3.39 38.55 -33.50
CA LEU A 22 -2.50 39.14 -32.48
C LEU A 22 -3.11 39.08 -31.08
N LYS A 23 -4.45 39.14 -30.97
CA LYS A 23 -5.15 39.03 -29.69
C LYS A 23 -5.07 37.61 -29.10
N ARG A 24 -4.85 36.59 -29.93
CA ARG A 24 -4.70 35.18 -29.49
C ARG A 24 -3.28 34.85 -28.99
N ARG A 25 -2.26 35.59 -29.43
CA ARG A 25 -0.86 35.38 -29.01
C ARG A 25 -0.47 36.16 -27.75
N THR A 26 -1.26 37.15 -27.33
CA THR A 26 -0.94 38.04 -26.20
C THR A 26 -1.62 37.66 -24.89
N SER A 27 -2.48 36.63 -24.87
CA SER A 27 -2.98 36.03 -23.62
C SER A 27 -1.99 34.99 -23.07
N HIS A 28 -0.69 35.28 -23.14
CA HIS A 28 0.28 34.56 -22.34
C HIS A 28 0.28 35.29 -21.00
N ASP A 29 -0.47 34.74 -20.04
CA ASP A 29 -0.41 35.14 -18.64
C ASP A 29 1.06 35.22 -18.23
N GLU A 30 1.58 36.43 -18.02
CA GLU A 30 2.86 36.57 -17.33
C GLU A 30 2.74 35.89 -15.96
N PRO A 31 3.78 35.19 -15.49
CA PRO A 31 3.78 34.68 -14.12
C PRO A 31 3.80 35.88 -13.18
N THR A 32 2.62 36.26 -12.68
CA THR A 32 2.48 37.23 -11.61
C THR A 32 3.24 36.70 -10.40
N SER A 33 4.18 37.48 -9.88
CA SER A 33 4.91 37.14 -8.65
C SER A 33 4.10 37.48 -7.39
N ASP A 34 2.93 38.11 -7.56
CA ASP A 34 2.04 38.43 -6.45
C ASP A 34 1.34 37.17 -5.95
N ILE A 35 1.66 36.80 -4.72
CA ILE A 35 1.11 35.66 -3.99
C ILE A 35 -0.42 35.75 -3.89
N HIS A 36 -0.98 36.95 -3.67
CA HIS A 36 -2.43 37.11 -3.51
C HIS A 36 -3.19 36.80 -4.80
N GLU A 37 -2.62 37.23 -5.93
CA GLU A 37 -3.19 36.94 -7.25
C GLU A 37 -3.06 35.46 -7.58
N LEU A 38 -1.94 34.82 -7.21
CA LEU A 38 -1.73 33.39 -7.37
C LEU A 38 -2.75 32.56 -6.58
N HIS A 39 -3.00 32.92 -5.32
CA HIS A 39 -4.02 32.27 -4.48
C HIS A 39 -5.42 32.41 -5.09
N ARG A 40 -5.77 33.61 -5.56
CA ARG A 40 -7.07 33.84 -6.20
C ARG A 40 -7.25 33.03 -7.49
N ARG A 41 -6.20 32.95 -8.32
CA ARG A 41 -6.20 32.13 -9.55
C ARG A 41 -6.30 30.64 -9.22
N LEU A 42 -5.60 30.20 -8.18
CA LEU A 42 -5.64 28.81 -7.72
C LEU A 42 -7.02 28.44 -7.16
N GLU A 43 -7.67 29.32 -6.40
CA GLU A 43 -9.04 29.15 -5.88
C GLU A 43 -10.10 29.13 -7.01
N ALA A 44 -9.88 29.91 -8.06
CA ALA A 44 -10.76 29.94 -9.23
C ALA A 44 -10.62 28.72 -10.14
N ASP A 45 -9.50 27.98 -10.06
CA ASP A 45 -9.29 26.81 -10.90
C ASP A 45 -10.13 25.61 -10.41
N PRO A 46 -11.12 25.16 -11.19
CA PRO A 46 -11.98 24.04 -10.81
C PRO A 46 -11.24 22.69 -10.72
N ARG A 47 -10.02 22.60 -11.27
CA ARG A 47 -9.19 21.40 -11.19
C ARG A 47 -8.65 21.17 -9.79
N PHE A 48 -8.36 22.25 -9.06
CA PHE A 48 -7.74 22.19 -7.74
C PHE A 48 -8.75 22.32 -6.59
N ASN A 49 -9.98 22.82 -6.87
CA ASN A 49 -11.01 23.01 -5.86
C ASN A 49 -12.29 22.21 -6.15
N PRO A 50 -12.22 20.86 -6.09
CA PRO A 50 -13.43 20.06 -6.17
C PRO A 50 -14.38 20.39 -5.00
N PRO A 51 -15.70 20.30 -5.21
CA PRO A 51 -16.67 20.58 -4.15
C PRO A 51 -16.43 19.65 -2.96
N THR A 52 -16.50 20.23 -1.77
CA THR A 52 -16.24 19.48 -0.54
C THR A 52 -17.17 18.26 -0.44
N PRO A 53 -16.66 17.08 -0.05
CA PRO A 53 -17.48 15.88 0.03
C PRO A 53 -18.57 16.02 1.09
N SER A 54 -19.72 15.39 0.84
CA SER A 54 -20.90 15.43 1.72
C SER A 54 -20.55 14.98 3.14
N ALA A 55 -21.21 15.58 4.14
CA ALA A 55 -20.95 15.32 5.55
C ALA A 55 -21.06 13.82 5.90
N TRP A 56 -22.02 13.11 5.28
CA TRP A 56 -22.20 11.67 5.49
C TRP A 56 -21.00 10.83 5.05
N LYS A 57 -20.37 11.18 3.92
CA LYS A 57 -19.15 10.49 3.46
C LYS A 57 -18.00 10.67 4.45
N ARG A 58 -17.89 11.84 5.09
CA ARG A 58 -16.89 12.10 6.13
C ARG A 58 -17.16 11.28 7.38
N VAL A 59 -18.42 11.21 7.83
CA VAL A 59 -18.82 10.38 8.98
C VAL A 59 -18.55 8.91 8.71
N ALA A 60 -18.93 8.40 7.52
CA ALA A 60 -18.65 7.04 7.11
C ALA A 60 -17.14 6.73 7.08
N LEU A 61 -16.31 7.67 6.59
CA LEU A 61 -14.86 7.54 6.60
C LEU A 61 -14.31 7.42 8.02
N ILE A 62 -14.75 8.28 8.94
CA ILE A 62 -14.32 8.25 10.35
C ILE A 62 -14.71 6.92 11.01
N LEU A 63 -15.95 6.47 10.81
CA LEU A 63 -16.41 5.18 11.32
C LEU A 63 -15.61 4.02 10.73
N PHE A 64 -15.28 4.06 9.44
CA PHE A 64 -14.45 3.05 8.79
C PHE A 64 -13.04 3.01 9.37
N LEU A 65 -12.42 4.17 9.61
CA LEU A 65 -11.10 4.28 10.27
C LEU A 65 -11.13 3.67 11.68
N LEU A 66 -12.15 4.00 12.47
CA LEU A 66 -12.35 3.43 13.81
C LEU A 66 -12.56 1.92 13.75
N PHE A 67 -13.33 1.44 12.77
CA PHE A 67 -13.55 0.01 12.54
C PHE A 67 -12.25 -0.72 12.21
N VAL A 68 -11.45 -0.20 11.28
CA VAL A 68 -10.14 -0.81 10.91
C VAL A 68 -9.20 -0.82 12.12
N PHE A 69 -9.16 0.25 12.90
CA PHE A 69 -8.34 0.31 14.11
C PHE A 69 -8.79 -0.71 15.16
N TRP A 70 -10.10 -0.78 15.43
CA TRP A 70 -10.68 -1.76 16.35
C TRP A 70 -10.47 -3.19 15.88
N PHE A 71 -10.63 -3.45 14.58
CA PHE A 71 -10.42 -4.76 13.98
C PHE A 71 -8.94 -5.19 14.07
N GLY A 72 -8.01 -4.29 13.73
CA GLY A 72 -6.58 -4.53 13.90
C GLY A 72 -6.20 -4.80 15.36
N PHE A 73 -6.77 -4.04 16.30
CA PHE A 73 -6.59 -4.27 17.73
C PHE A 73 -7.12 -5.65 18.15
N LYS A 74 -8.32 -6.03 17.70
CA LYS A 74 -8.90 -7.35 17.94
C LYS A 74 -8.01 -8.47 17.42
N LEU A 75 -7.50 -8.37 16.19
CA LEU A 75 -6.55 -9.36 15.65
C LEU A 75 -5.29 -9.44 16.49
N ARG A 76 -4.72 -8.31 16.90
CA ARG A 76 -3.53 -8.28 17.77
C ARG A 76 -3.78 -8.91 19.14
N THR A 77 -4.96 -8.73 19.72
CA THR A 77 -5.34 -9.37 20.99
C THR A 77 -5.68 -10.86 20.83
N SER A 78 -6.21 -11.27 19.67
CA SER A 78 -6.51 -12.67 19.36
C SER A 78 -5.25 -13.48 19.07
N VAL A 79 -4.20 -12.85 18.56
CA VAL A 79 -2.83 -13.43 18.49
C VAL A 79 -2.16 -13.30 19.86
N SER A 80 -2.86 -13.72 20.92
CA SER A 80 -2.32 -13.75 22.26
C SER A 80 -1.11 -14.71 22.27
N PRO A 81 0.10 -14.25 22.64
CA PRO A 81 1.29 -15.10 22.81
C PRO A 81 1.23 -15.98 24.07
N GLY A 82 0.08 -16.04 24.74
CA GLY A 82 -0.13 -16.69 26.03
C GLY A 82 -0.79 -18.06 25.96
N ALA A 83 -0.87 -18.71 24.79
CA ALA A 83 -1.22 -20.13 24.76
C ALA A 83 -0.14 -20.87 25.57
N ALA A 84 -0.48 -21.24 26.81
CA ALA A 84 0.43 -21.95 27.71
C ALA A 84 1.12 -23.08 26.94
N PRO A 85 2.44 -23.26 27.10
CA PRO A 85 3.21 -24.18 26.27
C PRO A 85 2.55 -25.56 26.33
N LYS A 86 1.91 -25.95 25.23
CA LYS A 86 1.21 -27.22 25.14
C LYS A 86 2.27 -28.31 25.14
N VAL A 87 2.49 -28.93 26.30
CA VAL A 87 3.36 -30.08 26.44
C VAL A 87 2.69 -31.24 25.71
N ILE A 88 3.19 -31.56 24.53
CA ILE A 88 2.68 -32.69 23.75
C ILE A 88 3.48 -33.91 24.21
N HIS A 89 2.84 -34.77 24.99
CA HIS A 89 3.38 -36.08 25.34
C HIS A 89 3.27 -36.98 24.10
N ALA A 90 4.40 -37.27 23.46
CA ALA A 90 4.43 -38.22 22.37
C ALA A 90 4.28 -39.63 22.95
N SER A 91 3.25 -40.38 22.51
CA SER A 91 3.15 -41.80 22.79
C SER A 91 4.26 -42.53 22.04
N ARG A 92 5.35 -42.86 22.73
CA ARG A 92 6.55 -43.51 22.16
C ARG A 92 6.27 -44.93 21.64
N TYR A 93 5.18 -45.57 22.06
CA TYR A 93 4.83 -46.95 21.69
C TYR A 93 3.46 -47.00 21.02
N SER A 94 3.35 -47.72 19.90
CA SER A 94 2.05 -48.16 19.40
C SER A 94 1.42 -49.15 20.40
N ARG A 95 0.11 -49.35 20.32
CA ARG A 95 -0.60 -50.29 21.21
C ARG A 95 0.04 -51.70 21.22
N ASP A 96 0.70 -52.06 20.13
CA ASP A 96 1.29 -53.38 19.89
C ASP A 96 2.69 -53.58 20.53
N HIS A 97 3.37 -52.52 21.00
CA HIS A 97 4.78 -52.59 21.45
C HIS A 97 5.04 -51.92 22.80
N LYS A 98 4.09 -52.05 23.74
CA LYS A 98 4.08 -51.36 25.05
C LYS A 98 5.16 -51.78 26.06
N PHE A 99 5.90 -52.88 25.81
CA PHE A 99 6.70 -53.57 26.83
C PHE A 99 8.21 -53.68 26.51
N ARG A 100 8.85 -52.60 26.04
CA ARG A 100 10.32 -52.54 26.07
C ARG A 100 10.78 -51.79 27.32
N PRO A 101 11.59 -52.40 28.20
CA PRO A 101 11.95 -51.81 29.49
C PRO A 101 12.74 -50.51 29.28
N ALA A 102 12.12 -49.43 29.76
CA ALA A 102 12.65 -48.11 30.10
C ALA A 102 13.56 -47.41 29.08
N ALA A 103 12.99 -46.88 27.99
CA ALA A 103 13.48 -45.61 27.46
C ALA A 103 12.68 -44.47 28.13
N SER A 104 13.37 -43.49 28.71
CA SER A 104 12.73 -42.33 29.35
C SER A 104 11.75 -41.63 28.38
N PRO A 105 10.58 -41.16 28.85
CA PRO A 105 9.61 -40.47 28.00
C PRO A 105 10.25 -39.26 27.30
N ILE A 106 9.91 -39.05 26.02
CA ILE A 106 10.30 -37.84 25.29
C ILE A 106 9.23 -36.79 25.52
N ILE A 107 9.63 -35.70 26.15
CA ILE A 107 8.76 -34.55 26.37
C ILE A 107 9.11 -33.51 25.32
N THR A 108 8.13 -33.11 24.51
CA THR A 108 8.29 -32.02 23.56
C THR A 108 7.54 -30.79 24.07
N GLU A 109 8.26 -29.67 24.16
CA GLU A 109 7.77 -28.37 24.63
C GLU A 109 7.84 -27.39 23.45
N ARG A 110 6.73 -26.73 23.13
CA ARG A 110 6.75 -25.62 22.16
C ARG A 110 7.08 -24.33 22.91
N LEU A 111 8.24 -23.74 22.60
CA LEU A 111 8.66 -22.46 23.17
C LEU A 111 7.91 -21.30 22.51
N LYS A 112 7.88 -20.16 23.21
CA LYS A 112 7.32 -18.88 22.74
C LYS A 112 7.86 -18.43 21.38
N ASP A 113 9.06 -18.87 21.01
CA ASP A 113 9.72 -18.54 19.75
C ASP A 113 9.33 -19.50 18.59
N GLY A 114 8.33 -20.37 18.79
CA GLY A 114 7.88 -21.38 17.83
C GLY A 114 8.79 -22.62 17.71
N ARG A 115 9.99 -22.57 18.30
CA ARG A 115 10.95 -23.68 18.34
C ARG A 115 10.45 -24.82 19.24
N THR A 116 10.72 -26.06 18.85
CA THR A 116 10.44 -27.25 19.66
C THR A 116 11.65 -27.56 20.54
N ARG A 117 11.50 -27.46 21.86
CA ARG A 117 12.49 -27.93 22.83
C ARG A 117 12.16 -29.37 23.20
N VAL A 118 13.13 -30.27 23.05
CA VAL A 118 12.99 -31.67 23.46
C VAL A 118 13.70 -31.85 24.79
N ARG A 119 13.03 -32.45 25.77
CA ARG A 119 13.61 -32.87 27.05
C ARG A 119 13.58 -34.40 27.14
N GLY A 120 14.70 -35.01 27.52
CA GLY A 120 14.87 -36.47 27.63
C GLY A 120 15.93 -37.02 26.67
N ALA A 121 16.01 -38.35 26.54
CA ALA A 121 16.91 -39.01 25.60
C ALA A 121 16.52 -38.68 24.15
N ALA A 122 17.24 -37.73 23.55
CA ALA A 122 17.07 -37.35 22.15
C ALA A 122 17.51 -38.52 21.24
N PRO A 123 16.80 -38.78 20.13
CA PRO A 123 17.26 -39.77 19.17
C PRO A 123 18.59 -39.29 18.57
N THR A 124 19.65 -40.08 18.75
CA THR A 124 20.89 -39.90 17.98
C THR A 124 20.56 -40.14 16.51
N ALA A 125 20.67 -39.09 15.69
CA ALA A 125 20.63 -39.23 14.25
C ALA A 125 21.77 -40.17 13.83
N ARG A 126 21.44 -41.16 13.00
CA ARG A 126 22.40 -42.12 12.46
C ARG A 126 22.79 -41.68 11.05
#